data_AF-A0A971D0S6-F1
#
_entry.id   AF-A0A971D0S6-F1
#
_cell.length_a   1.000
_cell.length_b   1.000
_cell.length_c   1.000
_cell.angle_alpha   90.00
_cell.angle_beta   90.00
_cell.angle_gamma   90.00
#
_symmetry.space_group_name_H-M   'P 1'
#
loop_
_entity.id
_entity.type
_entity.pdbx_description
1 polymer ?
#
loop_
_entity_poly.entity_id
_entity_poly.type
_entity_poly.pdbx_seq_one_letter_code
_entity_poly.pdbx_strand_id
1 'polypeptide(L)'
;MSPSAVVNDFEPFFARHAGVRAVFFNGCTARGLRNRRVEGSQALPAGLVLATFPSTAPADAGLTFERKAAPWRRAAEAAAGDPP
;
A
#
# COMPACT_ATOMS: atom_id res chain seq x y z
N MET A 1 21.38 0.53 3.25
CA MET A 1 20.03 0.30 3.81
C MET A 1 19.97 1.04 5.15
N SER A 2 19.06 2.00 5.31
CA SER A 2 18.98 2.77 6.56
C SER A 2 18.37 1.90 7.67
N PRO A 3 19.01 1.75 8.85
CA PRO A 3 18.54 0.87 9.92
C PRO A 3 17.28 1.37 10.67
N SER A 4 16.77 2.56 10.35
CA SER A 4 15.71 3.23 11.13
C SER A 4 14.26 2.83 10.81
N ALA A 5 14.00 1.95 9.84
CA ALA A 5 12.64 1.61 9.46
C ALA A 5 11.96 0.69 10.50
N VAL A 6 11.19 1.29 11.41
CA VAL A 6 10.33 0.59 12.37
C VAL A 6 9.05 0.12 11.67
N VAL A 7 8.62 -1.11 11.93
CA VAL A 7 7.39 -1.70 11.38
C VAL A 7 6.18 -1.15 12.13
N ASN A 8 5.13 -0.78 11.39
CA ASN A 8 3.86 -0.37 11.98
C ASN A 8 3.08 -1.57 12.52
N ASP A 9 2.20 -1.33 13.49
CA ASP A 9 1.29 -2.36 14.03
C ASP A 9 0.08 -2.57 13.11
N PHE A 10 0.23 -3.44 12.10
CA PHE A 10 -0.81 -3.69 11.10
C PHE A 10 -2.01 -4.46 11.68
N GLU A 11 -1.78 -5.50 12.49
CA GLU A 11 -2.85 -6.32 13.09
C GLU A 11 -3.90 -5.49 13.84
N PRO A 12 -3.54 -4.69 14.88
CA PRO A 12 -4.53 -3.91 15.62
C PRO A 12 -5.15 -2.79 14.76
N PHE A 13 -4.41 -2.27 13.78
CA PHE A 13 -4.96 -1.31 12.83
C PHE A 13 -6.10 -1.92 12.02
N PHE A 14 -5.90 -3.08 11.40
CA PHE A 14 -6.93 -3.73 10.60
C PHE A 14 -8.09 -4.26 11.45
N ALA A 15 -7.83 -4.73 12.67
CA ALA A 15 -8.88 -5.14 13.61
C ALA A 15 -9.82 -3.97 13.95
N ARG A 16 -9.27 -2.75 14.12
CA ARG A 16 -10.05 -1.54 14.40
C ARG A 16 -10.72 -0.94 13.17
N HIS A 17 -10.22 -1.24 11.97
CA HIS A 17 -10.69 -0.69 10.71
C HIS A 17 -11.11 -1.80 9.73
N ALA A 18 -12.12 -2.58 10.11
CA ALA A 18 -12.62 -3.72 9.32
C ALA A 18 -13.13 -3.35 7.91
N GLY A 19 -13.46 -2.08 7.67
CA GLY A 19 -13.84 -1.56 6.35
C GLY A 19 -12.67 -1.43 5.37
N VAL A 20 -11.42 -1.57 5.81
CA VAL A 20 -10.26 -1.49 4.90
C VAL A 20 -10.14 -2.79 4.09
N ARG A 21 -10.31 -2.68 2.77
CA ARG A 21 -10.32 -3.84 1.85
C ARG A 21 -9.08 -3.94 0.97
N ALA A 22 -8.26 -2.90 0.90
CA ALA A 22 -7.08 -2.87 0.04
C ALA A 22 -5.93 -2.07 0.66
N VAL A 23 -4.70 -2.47 0.31
CA VAL A 23 -3.46 -1.75 0.58
C VAL A 23 -2.67 -1.60 -0.71
N PHE A 24 -2.33 -0.35 -1.04
CA PHE A 24 -1.53 0.00 -2.21
C PHE A 24 -0.14 0.48 -1.77
N PHE A 25 0.90 -0.29 -2.07
CA PHE A 25 2.28 0.05 -1.71
C PHE A 25 2.82 1.16 -2.62
N ASN A 26 3.31 2.24 -2.01
CA ASN A 26 3.94 3.34 -2.71
C ASN A 26 5.37 2.96 -3.17
N GLY A 27 5.48 2.36 -4.35
CA GLY A 27 6.73 1.87 -4.92
C GLY A 27 7.20 0.51 -4.39
N CYS A 28 8.14 -0.09 -5.12
CA CYS A 28 8.69 -1.42 -4.81
C CYS A 28 9.43 -1.48 -3.47
N THR A 29 9.99 -0.37 -3.00
CA THR A 29 10.65 -0.29 -1.69
C THR A 29 9.68 -0.59 -0.55
N ALA A 30 8.49 0.01 -0.57
CA ALA A 30 7.47 -0.24 0.45
C ALA A 30 7.02 -1.71 0.45
N ARG A 31 6.81 -2.29 -0.74
CA ARG A 31 6.50 -3.72 -0.89
C ARG A 31 7.61 -4.62 -0.34
N GLY A 32 8.87 -4.31 -0.69
CA GLY A 32 10.02 -5.08 -0.23
C GLY A 32 10.20 -5.03 1.28
N LEU A 33 9.97 -3.87 1.90
CA LEU A 33 10.00 -3.73 3.37
C LEU A 33 8.88 -4.54 4.04
N ARG A 34 7.65 -4.50 3.50
CA ARG A 34 6.54 -5.34 3.98
C ARG A 34 6.91 -6.82 3.95
N ASN A 35 7.36 -7.31 2.80
CA ASN A 35 7.68 -8.75 2.64
C ASN A 35 8.83 -9.17 3.57
N ARG A 36 9.82 -8.30 3.81
CA ARG A 36 10.96 -8.65 4.66
C ARG A 36 10.70 -8.53 6.16
N ARG A 37 9.78 -7.66 6.59
CA ARG A 37 9.64 -7.28 8.01
C ARG A 37 8.25 -7.51 8.61
N VAL A 38 7.22 -7.68 7.78
CA VAL A 38 5.82 -7.84 8.21
C VAL A 38 5.29 -9.24 7.90
N GLU A 39 5.70 -9.81 6.77
CA GLU A 39 5.31 -11.17 6.39
C GLU A 39 5.78 -12.19 7.43
N GLY A 40 4.85 -12.96 7.97
CA GLY A 40 5.12 -13.96 9.01
C GLY A 40 5.25 -13.39 10.43
N SER A 41 5.38 -12.07 10.60
CA SER A 41 5.42 -11.43 11.93
C SER A 41 4.07 -10.82 12.33
N GLN A 42 3.24 -10.43 11.37
CA GLN A 42 1.89 -9.90 11.59
C GLN A 42 0.91 -10.46 10.56
N ALA A 43 -0.26 -10.87 11.02
CA ALA A 43 -1.37 -11.30 10.19
C ALA A 43 -2.10 -10.11 9.56
N LEU A 44 -2.42 -10.24 8.28
CA LEU A 44 -3.32 -9.32 7.59
C LEU A 44 -4.69 -9.99 7.41
N PRO A 45 -5.79 -9.23 7.33
CA PRO A 45 -7.10 -9.79 7.05
C PRO A 45 -7.12 -10.66 5.79
N ALA A 46 -7.83 -11.78 5.87
CA ALA A 46 -8.10 -12.60 4.69
C ALA A 46 -8.88 -11.79 3.65
N GLY A 47 -8.50 -11.93 2.37
CA GLY A 47 -9.15 -11.20 1.27
C GLY A 47 -8.74 -9.74 1.12
N LEU A 48 -7.76 -9.26 1.90
CA LEU A 48 -7.18 -7.92 1.71
C LEU A 48 -6.45 -7.85 0.36
N VAL A 49 -6.84 -6.91 -0.51
CA VAL A 49 -6.19 -6.70 -1.80
C VAL A 49 -4.86 -6.00 -1.60
N LEU A 50 -3.77 -6.56 -2.12
CA LEU A 50 -2.42 -6.01 -1.98
C LEU A 50 -1.82 -5.68 -3.36
N ALA A 51 -1.73 -4.41 -3.74
CA ALA A 51 -1.13 -4.00 -5.02
C ALA A 51 0.03 -3.02 -4.84
N THR A 52 0.98 -2.97 -5.76
CA THR A 52 2.09 -2.01 -5.72
C THR A 52 1.91 -0.98 -6.82
N PHE A 53 1.91 0.30 -6.46
CA PHE A 53 1.77 1.42 -7.39
C PHE A 53 3.10 2.16 -7.59
N PRO A 54 3.23 2.96 -8.67
CA PRO A 54 4.38 3.81 -8.86
C PRO A 54 4.62 4.71 -7.64
N SER A 55 5.89 4.92 -7.32
CA SER A 55 6.26 5.83 -6.24
C SER A 55 5.77 7.25 -6.55
N THR A 56 5.20 7.92 -5.55
CA THR A 56 4.86 9.35 -5.62
C THR A 56 6.09 10.26 -5.49
N ALA A 57 7.26 9.71 -5.16
CA ALA A 57 8.52 10.45 -5.15
C ALA A 57 8.99 10.81 -6.58
N PRO A 58 9.75 11.90 -6.75
CA PRO A 58 10.25 12.33 -8.06
C PRO A 58 11.32 11.40 -8.66
N ALA A 59 11.74 10.36 -7.93
CA ALA A 59 12.89 9.51 -8.28
C ALA A 59 12.78 8.75 -9.61
N ASP A 60 11.57 8.50 -10.11
CA ASP A 60 11.36 7.82 -11.39
C ASP A 60 11.12 8.83 -12.51
N ALA A 61 12.18 9.31 -13.15
CA ALA A 61 12.12 10.30 -14.24
C ALA A 61 11.56 9.72 -15.55
N GLY A 62 11.45 8.38 -15.68
CA GLY A 62 10.96 7.71 -16.89
C GLY A 62 9.44 7.65 -17.00
N LEU A 63 8.71 7.93 -15.91
CA LEU A 63 7.26 7.94 -15.87
C LEU A 63 6.71 9.37 -15.86
N THR A 64 5.80 9.67 -16.79
CA THR A 64 5.02 10.91 -16.75
C THR A 64 4.14 10.94 -15.51
N PHE A 65 3.81 12.16 -15.04
CA PHE A 65 2.91 12.35 -13.90
C PHE A 65 1.58 11.61 -14.09
N GLU A 66 1.00 11.67 -15.29
CA GLU A 66 -0.26 11.00 -15.62
C GLU A 66 -0.17 9.48 -15.43
N ARG A 67 0.91 8.86 -15.93
CA ARG A 67 1.13 7.42 -15.77
C ARG A 67 1.38 7.03 -14.31
N LYS A 68 2.04 7.89 -13.53
CA LYS A 68 2.19 7.67 -12.07
C LYS A 68 0.86 7.77 -11.36
N ALA A 69 0.04 8.77 -11.68
CA ALA A 69 -1.21 9.08 -10.99
C ALA A 69 -2.38 8.16 -11.37
N ALA A 70 -2.40 7.62 -12.59
CA ALA A 70 -3.49 6.80 -13.10
C ALA A 70 -3.96 5.66 -12.16
N PRO A 71 -3.07 4.79 -11.61
CA PRO A 71 -3.51 3.74 -10.70
C PRO A 71 -4.08 4.28 -9.38
N TRP A 72 -3.54 5.40 -8.87
CA TRP A 72 -4.04 6.04 -7.65
C TRP A 72 -5.45 6.62 -7.84
N ARG A 73 -5.70 7.27 -8.98
CA ARG A 73 -7.04 7.80 -9.30
C ARG A 73 -8.07 6.69 -9.40
N ARG A 74 -7.75 5.61 -10.14
CA ARG A 74 -8.63 4.44 -10.27
C ARG A 74 -8.95 3.81 -8.92
N ALA A 75 -7.97 3.72 -8.02
CA ALA A 75 -8.20 3.19 -6.68
C ALA A 75 -9.11 4.09 -5.85
N ALA A 76 -8.96 5.42 -5.95
CA ALA A 76 -9.82 6.37 -5.26
C ALA A 76 -11.26 6.36 -5.80
N GLU A 77 -11.42 6.29 -7.12
CA GLU A 77 -12.73 6.14 -7.78
C GLU A 77 -13.43 4.85 -7.36
N ALA A 78 -12.71 3.72 -7.35
CA ALA A 78 -13.25 2.44 -6.90
C ALA A 78 -13.67 2.48 -5.42
N ALA A 79 -12.90 3.16 -4.57
CA ALA A 79 -13.24 3.32 -3.15
C ALA A 79 -14.45 4.23 -2.91
N ALA A 80 -14.69 5.20 -3.79
CA ALA A 80 -15.84 6.11 -3.71
C ALA A 80 -17.14 5.50 -4.29
N GLY A 81 -17.02 4.50 -5.15
CA GLY A 81 -18.15 3.84 -5.83
C GLY A 81 -18.83 2.73 -5.03
N ASP A 82 -18.33 2.41 -3.83
CA ASP A 82 -18.93 1.42 -2.92
C ASP A 82 -19.75 2.18 -1.86
N PRO A 83 -21.08 2.38 -2.04
CA PRO A 83 -21.91 2.93 -0.98
C PRO A 83 -22.00 1.92 0.18
N PRO A 84 -22.22 2.39 1.43
CA PRO A 84 -22.38 1.51 2.59
C PRO A 84 -23.56 0.55 2.47
#